data_AF-A0A958KPK5-F1
#
_entry.id   AF-A0A958KPK5-F1
#
_cell.length_a   1.000
_cell.length_b   1.000
_cell.length_c   1.000
_cell.angle_alpha   90.00
_cell.angle_beta   90.00
_cell.angle_gamma   90.00
#
_symmetry.space_group_name_H-M   'P 1'
#
loop_
_entity.id
_entity.type
_entity.pdbx_description
1 polymer ?
#
loop_
_entity_poly.entity_id
_entity_poly.type
_entity_poly.pdbx_seq_one_letter_code
_entity_poly.pdbx_strand_id
1 'polypeptide(L)'
;MRISEAQRSLLEMILTPVVRYFVRKNYTIQTFYDVAKAVFVAVAIKELEREEGKVNVSRLSAMTGVTRNEVTRIYKRQELPSVRTGMSIPARVMGQWELDARFCTKARKPRVLSYSGEDNEFYALVQSVSKTLNPSTVMKELERIGAVEKTSRGVRLVKDIDRSEDEDQWRIELAAQDMDVLLQAVEENMQHPEITRNLHIHTEADNILASALPKIREWVLAEGKRHHKRIRDYISKFDADVRPELVGDERGKKVVFSTFSYTSLPDADK
;
A
#
# COMPACT_ATOMS: atom_id res chain seq x y z
N MET A 1 -21.28 22.69 8.19
CA MET A 1 -20.08 23.45 7.78
C MET A 1 -20.04 23.47 6.25
N ARG A 2 -19.79 24.61 5.59
CA ARG A 2 -19.60 24.66 4.13
C ARG A 2 -18.14 24.38 3.81
N ILE A 3 -17.87 23.58 2.79
CA ILE A 3 -16.50 23.34 2.31
C ILE A 3 -15.91 24.66 1.78
N SER A 4 -14.65 24.92 2.06
CA SER A 4 -13.92 26.07 1.46
C SER A 4 -13.66 25.84 -0.03
N GLU A 5 -13.35 26.91 -0.76
CA GLU A 5 -12.98 26.83 -2.17
C GLU A 5 -11.73 25.97 -2.40
N ALA A 6 -10.72 26.09 -1.52
CA ALA A 6 -9.52 25.25 -1.55
C ALA A 6 -9.85 23.75 -1.32
N GLN A 7 -10.71 23.43 -0.35
CA GLN A 7 -11.15 22.06 -0.09
C GLN A 7 -11.97 21.50 -1.26
N ARG A 8 -12.81 22.34 -1.90
CA ARG A 8 -13.57 21.95 -3.09
C ARG A 8 -12.64 21.64 -4.25
N SER A 9 -11.69 22.53 -4.55
CA SER A 9 -10.73 22.34 -5.63
C SER A 9 -9.89 21.07 -5.42
N LEU A 10 -9.41 20.84 -4.20
CA LEU A 10 -8.70 19.61 -3.83
C LEU A 10 -9.56 18.37 -4.08
N LEU A 11 -10.83 18.39 -3.65
CA LEU A 11 -11.75 17.28 -3.86
C LEU A 11 -12.01 17.02 -5.36
N GLU A 12 -12.19 18.07 -6.15
CA GLU A 12 -12.35 17.97 -7.61
C GLU A 12 -11.09 17.36 -8.25
N MET A 13 -9.88 17.75 -7.82
CA MET A 13 -8.62 17.17 -8.30
C MET A 13 -8.48 15.69 -7.95
N ILE A 14 -8.83 15.27 -6.72
CA ILE A 14 -8.75 13.87 -6.28
C ILE A 14 -9.81 13.00 -6.99
N LEU A 15 -11.03 13.50 -7.14
CA LEU A 15 -12.14 12.73 -7.73
C LEU A 15 -12.02 12.62 -9.25
N THR A 16 -11.45 13.61 -9.93
CA THR A 16 -11.34 13.61 -11.41
C THR A 16 -10.72 12.33 -12.00
N PRO A 17 -9.56 11.82 -11.55
CA PRO A 17 -9.02 10.57 -12.09
C PRO A 17 -9.91 9.36 -11.80
N VAL A 18 -10.54 9.30 -10.62
CA VAL A 18 -11.46 8.22 -10.23
C VAL A 18 -12.69 8.23 -11.14
N VAL A 19 -13.35 9.39 -11.29
CA VAL A 19 -14.53 9.55 -12.14
C VAL A 19 -14.19 9.26 -13.60
N ARG A 20 -13.01 9.69 -14.08
CA ARG A 20 -12.53 9.38 -15.44
C ARG A 20 -12.41 7.87 -15.66
N TYR A 21 -11.89 7.11 -14.68
CA TYR A 21 -11.86 5.64 -14.74
C TYR A 21 -13.27 5.06 -14.84
N PHE A 22 -14.21 5.54 -14.01
CA PHE A 22 -15.59 5.06 -14.03
C PHE A 22 -16.26 5.31 -15.37
N VAL A 23 -16.12 6.51 -15.94
CA VAL A 23 -16.65 6.85 -17.26
C VAL A 23 -16.04 5.97 -18.36
N ARG A 24 -14.72 5.76 -18.36
CA ARG A 24 -14.04 4.88 -19.34
C ARG A 24 -14.50 3.42 -19.26
N LYS A 25 -14.94 2.97 -18.07
CA LYS A 25 -15.47 1.63 -17.83
C LYS A 25 -16.99 1.55 -17.96
N ASN A 26 -17.65 2.62 -18.44
CA ASN A 26 -19.10 2.73 -18.56
C ASN A 26 -19.86 2.48 -17.23
N TYR A 27 -19.24 2.79 -16.09
CA TYR A 27 -19.95 2.79 -14.81
C TYR A 27 -20.81 4.05 -14.67
N THR A 28 -21.94 3.90 -13.98
CA THR A 28 -22.87 5.01 -13.77
C THR A 28 -22.50 5.82 -12.53
N ILE A 29 -23.00 7.06 -12.44
CA ILE A 29 -22.88 7.88 -11.23
C ILE A 29 -23.51 7.20 -10.01
N GLN A 30 -24.53 6.35 -10.21
CA GLN A 30 -25.15 5.60 -9.12
C GLN A 30 -24.18 4.59 -8.50
N THR A 31 -23.40 3.89 -9.33
CA THR A 31 -22.34 2.98 -8.87
C THR A 31 -21.31 3.73 -8.00
N PHE A 32 -20.91 4.93 -8.41
CA PHE A 32 -20.02 5.77 -7.61
C PHE A 32 -20.68 6.16 -6.27
N TYR A 33 -21.94 6.59 -6.28
CA TYR A 33 -22.64 6.96 -5.04
C TYR A 33 -22.77 5.79 -4.07
N ASP A 34 -23.06 4.58 -4.56
CA ASP A 34 -23.20 3.41 -3.70
C ASP A 34 -21.86 3.08 -3.00
N VAL A 35 -20.75 3.14 -3.73
CA VAL A 35 -19.40 2.97 -3.17
C VAL A 35 -19.07 4.11 -2.20
N ALA A 36 -19.31 5.37 -2.58
CA ALA A 36 -19.03 6.52 -1.75
C ALA A 36 -19.79 6.49 -0.41
N LYS A 37 -21.08 6.12 -0.43
CA LYS A 37 -21.88 5.93 0.79
C LYS A 37 -21.29 4.86 1.69
N ALA A 38 -20.88 3.72 1.12
CA ALA A 38 -20.26 2.63 1.88
C ALA A 38 -18.94 3.07 2.52
N VAL A 39 -18.09 3.80 1.79
CA VAL A 39 -16.83 4.37 2.30
C VAL A 39 -17.09 5.39 3.42
N PHE A 40 -18.03 6.33 3.23
CA PHE A 40 -18.39 7.32 4.25
C PHE A 40 -18.87 6.67 5.55
N VAL A 41 -19.72 5.64 5.46
CA VAL A 41 -20.19 4.88 6.61
C VAL A 41 -19.02 4.14 7.28
N ALA A 42 -18.14 3.50 6.51
CA ALA A 42 -16.98 2.78 7.04
C ALA A 42 -16.00 3.70 7.80
N VAL A 43 -15.72 4.89 7.27
CA VAL A 43 -14.85 5.88 7.93
C VAL A 43 -15.52 6.41 9.20
N ALA A 44 -16.81 6.76 9.13
CA ALA A 44 -17.56 7.23 10.29
C ALA A 44 -17.63 6.19 11.43
N ILE A 45 -17.71 4.90 11.11
CA ILE A 45 -17.62 3.82 12.12
C ILE A 45 -16.29 3.91 12.88
N LYS A 46 -15.16 3.98 12.15
CA LYS A 46 -13.82 4.03 12.77
C LYS A 46 -13.63 5.28 13.63
N GLU A 47 -14.12 6.43 13.19
CA GLU A 47 -14.08 7.67 13.97
C GLU A 47 -14.89 7.55 15.27
N LEU A 48 -16.11 7.00 15.20
CA LEU A 48 -16.95 6.80 16.38
C LEU A 48 -16.39 5.74 17.35
N GLU A 49 -15.76 4.68 16.83
CA GLU A 49 -15.06 3.68 17.64
C GLU A 49 -13.90 4.31 18.42
N ARG A 50 -13.18 5.26 17.80
CA ARG A 50 -12.08 6.01 18.44
C ARG A 50 -12.56 6.94 19.57
N GLU A 51 -13.72 7.58 19.41
CA GLU A 51 -14.24 8.55 20.37
C GLU A 51 -14.97 7.93 21.58
N GLU A 52 -15.90 6.98 21.35
CA GLU A 52 -16.87 6.57 22.38
C GLU A 52 -17.19 5.06 22.43
N GLY A 53 -16.56 4.24 21.59
CA GLY A 53 -16.67 2.77 21.61
C GLY A 53 -18.05 2.16 21.25
N LYS A 54 -19.15 2.92 21.30
CA LYS A 54 -20.50 2.47 20.90
C LYS A 54 -20.97 3.15 19.63
N VAL A 55 -20.93 2.40 18.53
CA VAL A 55 -21.48 2.79 17.23
C VAL A 55 -22.99 2.52 17.20
N ASN A 56 -23.81 3.52 16.81
CA ASN A 56 -25.23 3.30 16.54
C ASN A 56 -25.66 3.93 15.20
N VAL A 57 -26.66 3.30 14.56
CA VAL A 57 -27.15 3.66 13.21
C VAL A 57 -27.64 5.11 13.13
N SER A 58 -28.23 5.63 14.21
CA SER A 58 -28.72 7.02 14.26
C SER A 58 -27.60 8.04 14.15
N ARG A 59 -26.51 7.81 14.90
CA ARG A 59 -25.33 8.68 14.89
C ARG A 59 -24.58 8.57 13.57
N LEU A 60 -24.45 7.35 13.01
CA LEU A 60 -23.88 7.16 11.68
C LEU A 60 -24.67 7.92 10.60
N SER A 61 -26.00 7.85 10.63
CA SER A 61 -26.86 8.59 9.69
C SER A 61 -26.72 10.10 9.86
N ALA A 62 -26.68 10.60 11.11
CA ALA A 62 -26.48 12.02 11.39
C ALA A 62 -25.10 12.54 10.95
N MET A 63 -24.04 11.75 11.16
CA MET A 63 -22.66 12.12 10.82
C MET A 63 -22.39 12.08 9.31
N THR A 64 -22.92 11.06 8.63
CA THR A 64 -22.64 10.83 7.20
C THR A 64 -23.66 11.49 6.26
N GLY A 65 -24.84 11.86 6.76
CA GLY A 65 -25.98 12.28 5.93
C GLY A 65 -26.63 11.14 5.14
N VAL A 66 -26.14 9.91 5.26
CA VAL A 66 -26.72 8.72 4.61
C VAL A 66 -27.99 8.32 5.36
N THR A 67 -29.03 7.90 4.63
CA THR A 67 -30.32 7.55 5.24
C THR A 67 -30.18 6.37 6.21
N ARG A 68 -30.97 6.34 7.30
CA ARG A 68 -30.96 5.24 8.27
C ARG A 68 -31.13 3.86 7.63
N ASN A 69 -31.97 3.74 6.59
CA ASN A 69 -32.18 2.48 5.89
C ASN A 69 -30.92 2.04 5.13
N GLU A 70 -30.24 2.97 4.46
CA GLU A 70 -28.98 2.68 3.76
C GLU A 70 -27.83 2.39 4.71
N VAL A 71 -27.68 3.16 5.80
CA VAL A 71 -26.70 2.87 6.85
C VAL A 71 -26.94 1.47 7.43
N THR A 72 -28.20 1.12 7.71
CA THR A 72 -28.56 -0.21 8.21
C THR A 72 -28.18 -1.30 7.21
N ARG A 73 -28.45 -1.09 5.91
CA ARG A 73 -28.06 -2.02 4.84
C ARG A 73 -26.54 -2.21 4.81
N ILE A 74 -25.79 -1.11 4.72
CA ILE A 74 -24.32 -1.12 4.60
C ILE A 74 -23.68 -1.75 5.86
N TYR A 75 -24.09 -1.30 7.04
CA TYR A 75 -23.52 -1.73 8.32
C TYR A 75 -23.89 -3.18 8.68
N LYS A 76 -25.16 -3.57 8.54
CA LYS A 76 -25.62 -4.91 8.96
C LYS A 76 -25.36 -5.99 7.91
N ARG A 77 -25.29 -5.66 6.61
CA ARG A 77 -25.01 -6.65 5.55
C ARG A 77 -23.53 -6.78 5.22
N GLN A 78 -22.64 -6.13 5.98
CA GLN A 78 -21.19 -6.16 5.76
C GLN A 78 -20.78 -5.75 4.33
N GLU A 79 -21.53 -4.86 3.69
CA GLU A 79 -21.16 -4.25 2.40
C GLU A 79 -20.08 -3.16 2.59
N LEU A 80 -19.36 -3.21 3.72
CA LEU A 80 -18.27 -2.30 4.00
C LEU A 80 -17.12 -2.62 3.04
N PRO A 81 -16.43 -1.60 2.49
CA PRO A 81 -15.28 -1.83 1.63
C PRO A 81 -14.22 -2.65 2.37
N SER A 82 -13.75 -3.73 1.75
CA SER A 82 -12.64 -4.55 2.26
C SER A 82 -11.30 -3.84 2.05
N VAL A 83 -11.13 -2.64 2.61
CA VAL A 83 -9.83 -1.95 2.55
C VAL A 83 -8.85 -2.72 3.42
N ARG A 84 -8.03 -3.57 2.79
CA ARG A 84 -6.88 -4.21 3.43
C ARG A 84 -5.85 -3.12 3.74
N THR A 85 -5.95 -2.55 4.94
CA THR A 85 -4.99 -1.59 5.47
C THR A 85 -3.81 -2.37 6.05
N GLY A 86 -2.76 -2.55 5.25
CA GLY A 86 -1.53 -3.24 5.68
C GLY A 86 -0.73 -3.81 4.51
N MET A 87 0.59 -3.84 4.66
CA MET A 87 1.46 -4.58 3.73
C MET A 87 1.05 -6.05 3.75
N SER A 88 0.86 -6.66 2.58
CA SER A 88 0.49 -8.06 2.48
C SER A 88 1.53 -8.93 3.19
N ILE A 89 1.11 -10.02 3.83
CA ILE A 89 2.03 -10.94 4.50
C ILE A 89 3.15 -11.41 3.56
N PRO A 90 2.88 -11.76 2.29
CA PRO A 90 3.94 -12.04 1.32
C PRO A 90 4.97 -10.91 1.19
N ALA A 91 4.52 -9.66 1.09
CA ALA A 91 5.42 -8.50 1.00
C ALA A 91 6.26 -8.30 2.27
N ARG A 92 5.68 -8.50 3.46
CA ARG A 92 6.44 -8.47 4.73
C ARG A 92 7.48 -9.58 4.81
N VAL A 93 7.13 -10.80 4.39
CA VAL A 93 8.04 -11.95 4.37
C VAL A 93 9.19 -11.74 3.39
N MET A 94 8.92 -11.22 2.20
CA MET A 94 9.98 -10.84 1.24
C MET A 94 10.89 -9.75 1.81
N GLY A 95 10.32 -8.71 2.42
CA GLY A 95 11.09 -7.64 3.06
C GLY A 95 12.00 -8.18 4.17
N GLN A 96 11.49 -9.05 5.04
CA GLN A 96 12.30 -9.67 6.08
C GLN A 96 13.42 -10.54 5.49
N TRP A 97 13.15 -11.28 4.42
CA TRP A 97 14.15 -12.11 3.74
C TRP A 97 15.29 -11.28 3.13
N GLU A 98 14.98 -10.08 2.63
CA GLU A 98 15.96 -9.15 2.07
C GLU A 98 16.78 -8.39 3.11
N LEU A 99 16.26 -8.20 4.31
CA LEU A 99 16.83 -7.27 5.30
C LEU A 99 17.49 -7.94 6.48
N ASP A 100 16.97 -9.08 6.90
CA ASP A 100 17.46 -9.81 8.06
C ASP A 100 18.76 -10.56 7.73
N ALA A 101 19.81 -10.27 8.50
CA ALA A 101 21.11 -10.91 8.33
C ALA A 101 21.03 -12.44 8.46
N ARG A 102 20.07 -12.97 9.22
CA ARG A 102 19.82 -14.41 9.37
C ARG A 102 19.40 -15.08 8.06
N PHE A 103 18.74 -14.34 7.18
CA PHE A 103 18.21 -14.83 5.89
C PHE A 103 18.99 -14.28 4.69
N CYS A 104 20.10 -13.59 4.94
CA CYS A 104 20.96 -13.01 3.92
C CYS A 104 22.34 -13.67 3.88
N THR A 105 22.96 -13.61 2.71
CA THR A 105 24.38 -13.90 2.53
C THR A 105 25.25 -12.80 3.13
N LYS A 106 26.56 -13.05 3.29
CA LYS A 106 27.55 -12.04 3.70
C LYS A 106 27.55 -10.78 2.82
N ALA A 107 27.08 -10.87 1.58
CA ALA A 107 26.94 -9.76 0.64
C ALA A 107 25.58 -9.02 0.74
N ARG A 108 24.79 -9.24 1.80
CA ARG A 108 23.45 -8.65 2.01
C ARG A 108 22.48 -8.91 0.84
N LYS A 109 22.52 -10.13 0.32
CA LYS A 109 21.53 -10.65 -0.64
C LYS A 109 20.73 -11.79 -0.02
N PRO A 110 19.42 -11.90 -0.27
CA PRO A 110 18.61 -13.04 0.14
C PRO A 110 19.31 -14.35 -0.20
N ARG A 111 19.49 -15.22 0.79
CA ARG A 111 20.05 -16.56 0.57
C ARG A 111 18.93 -17.54 0.25
N VAL A 112 19.27 -18.66 -0.38
CA VAL A 112 18.33 -19.79 -0.52
C VAL A 112 18.06 -20.35 0.88
N LEU A 113 16.80 -20.54 1.23
CA LEU A 113 16.37 -21.06 2.54
C LEU A 113 15.89 -22.50 2.38
N SER A 114 16.21 -23.37 3.33
CA SER A 114 15.51 -24.66 3.44
C SER A 114 14.01 -24.44 3.71
N TYR A 115 13.16 -25.29 3.15
CA TYR A 115 11.70 -25.23 3.35
C TYR A 115 11.08 -26.55 3.84
N SER A 116 11.92 -27.54 4.15
CA SER A 116 11.56 -28.88 4.61
C SER A 116 12.59 -29.39 5.63
N GLY A 117 12.20 -30.37 6.45
CA GLY A 117 13.05 -30.92 7.51
C GLY A 117 12.96 -30.16 8.83
N GLU A 118 13.74 -30.59 9.83
CA GLU A 118 13.78 -30.00 11.18
C GLU A 118 14.35 -28.57 11.17
N ASP A 119 15.36 -28.31 10.33
CA ASP A 119 15.96 -26.98 10.16
C ASP A 119 15.27 -26.17 9.05
N ASN A 120 13.97 -25.91 9.18
CA ASN A 120 13.19 -25.19 8.17
C ASN A 120 13.37 -23.67 8.29
N GLU A 121 14.30 -23.11 7.52
CA GLU A 121 14.67 -21.69 7.58
C GLU A 121 13.58 -20.78 7.01
N PHE A 122 12.82 -21.25 6.02
CA PHE A 122 11.65 -20.53 5.51
C PHE A 122 10.53 -20.45 6.57
N TYR A 123 10.33 -21.52 7.35
CA TYR A 123 9.40 -21.50 8.48
C TYR A 123 9.84 -20.47 9.53
N ALA A 124 11.13 -20.43 9.86
CA ALA A 124 11.69 -19.43 10.78
C ALA A 124 11.49 -17.99 10.27
N LEU A 125 11.67 -17.76 8.97
CA LEU A 125 11.39 -16.48 8.31
C LEU A 125 9.92 -16.08 8.47
N VAL A 126 8.97 -16.98 8.17
CA VAL A 126 7.54 -16.67 8.32
C VAL A 126 7.19 -16.39 9.79
N GLN A 127 7.73 -17.16 10.72
CA GLN A 127 7.51 -16.97 12.17
C GLN A 127 8.09 -15.66 12.71
N SER A 128 9.17 -15.14 12.11
CA SER A 128 9.65 -13.79 12.45
C SER A 128 8.71 -12.67 12.02
N VAL A 129 7.83 -12.90 11.03
CA VAL A 129 6.87 -11.91 10.53
C VAL A 129 5.49 -12.07 11.15
N SER A 130 5.06 -13.31 11.37
CA SER A 130 3.76 -13.62 11.98
C SER A 130 3.77 -14.98 12.68
N LYS A 131 3.43 -14.99 13.97
CA LYS A 131 3.31 -16.21 14.78
C LYS A 131 2.04 -17.02 14.52
N THR A 132 1.04 -16.43 13.85
CA THR A 132 -0.29 -17.01 13.70
C THR A 132 -0.53 -17.68 12.35
N LEU A 133 0.34 -17.43 11.36
CA LEU A 133 0.13 -17.90 10.00
C LEU A 133 0.87 -19.20 9.73
N ASN A 134 0.22 -20.09 8.98
CA ASN A 134 0.82 -21.34 8.53
C ASN A 134 1.85 -21.05 7.41
N PRO A 135 3.13 -21.40 7.58
CA PRO A 135 4.15 -21.12 6.56
C PRO A 135 3.90 -21.82 5.23
N SER A 136 3.20 -22.96 5.21
CA SER A 136 2.77 -23.61 3.97
C SER A 136 1.78 -22.75 3.17
N THR A 137 0.90 -22.01 3.85
CA THR A 137 -0.03 -21.06 3.21
C THR A 137 0.74 -19.88 2.60
N VAL A 138 1.70 -19.34 3.33
CA VAL A 138 2.55 -18.24 2.85
C VAL A 138 3.41 -18.67 1.67
N MET A 139 3.98 -19.89 1.71
CA MET A 139 4.74 -20.46 0.60
C MET A 139 3.89 -20.56 -0.67
N LYS A 140 2.69 -21.16 -0.57
CA LYS A 140 1.77 -21.28 -1.72
C LYS A 140 1.44 -19.91 -2.32
N GLU A 141 1.24 -18.91 -1.47
CA GLU A 141 0.96 -17.55 -1.94
C GLU A 141 2.16 -16.91 -2.63
N LEU A 142 3.37 -17.07 -2.07
CA LEU A 142 4.61 -16.58 -2.69
C LEU A 142 4.90 -17.28 -4.04
N GLU A 143 4.58 -18.57 -4.16
CA GLU A 143 4.66 -19.32 -5.42
C GLU A 143 3.61 -18.81 -6.42
N ARG A 144 2.38 -18.57 -5.96
CA ARG A 144 1.28 -18.04 -6.78
C ARG A 144 1.62 -16.67 -7.37
N ILE A 145 2.26 -15.80 -6.60
CA ILE A 145 2.67 -14.47 -7.06
C ILE A 145 4.02 -14.45 -7.79
N GLY A 146 4.63 -15.61 -8.04
CA GLY A 146 5.92 -15.73 -8.73
C GLY A 146 7.11 -15.12 -7.99
N ALA A 147 6.96 -14.83 -6.69
CA ALA A 147 8.01 -14.22 -5.87
C ALA A 147 9.13 -15.22 -5.52
N VAL A 148 8.79 -16.50 -5.41
CA VAL A 148 9.73 -17.55 -5.01
C VAL A 148 9.74 -18.72 -5.99
N GLU A 149 10.86 -19.42 -6.04
CA GLU A 149 11.06 -20.64 -6.82
C GLU A 149 11.68 -21.71 -5.92
N LYS A 150 11.14 -22.92 -5.98
CA LYS A 150 11.73 -24.09 -5.34
C LYS A 150 12.89 -24.59 -6.19
N THR A 151 14.06 -24.69 -5.57
CA THR A 151 15.28 -25.24 -6.17
C THR A 151 15.65 -26.53 -5.46
N SER A 152 16.60 -27.29 -6.01
CA SER A 152 17.14 -28.50 -5.37
C SER A 152 17.81 -28.24 -4.00
N ARG A 153 18.16 -26.98 -3.70
CA ARG A 153 18.82 -26.57 -2.45
C ARG A 153 17.87 -25.90 -1.45
N GLY A 154 16.59 -25.75 -1.79
CA GLY A 154 15.63 -25.00 -1.00
C GLY A 154 14.88 -23.95 -1.82
N VAL A 155 14.20 -23.03 -1.16
CA VAL A 155 13.44 -21.96 -1.81
C VAL A 155 14.32 -20.73 -2.03
N ARG A 156 14.22 -20.14 -3.22
CA ARG A 156 14.91 -18.91 -3.61
C ARG A 156 13.89 -17.80 -3.84
N LEU A 157 14.21 -16.59 -3.42
CA LEU A 157 13.51 -15.38 -3.84
C LEU A 157 13.96 -15.01 -5.27
N VAL A 158 13.05 -15.02 -6.25
CA VAL A 158 13.41 -15.04 -7.68
C VAL A 158 13.11 -13.75 -8.43
N LYS A 159 12.11 -12.94 -8.04
CA LYS A 159 11.88 -11.67 -8.75
C LYS A 159 11.03 -10.62 -8.05
N ASP A 160 11.29 -9.38 -8.48
CA ASP A 160 10.53 -8.15 -8.30
C ASP A 160 9.01 -8.37 -8.39
N ILE A 161 8.27 -7.68 -7.51
CA ILE A 161 6.81 -7.64 -7.22
C ILE A 161 5.84 -7.65 -8.43
N ASP A 162 6.31 -7.66 -9.67
CA ASP A 162 5.58 -7.16 -10.84
C ASP A 162 4.86 -8.23 -11.68
N ARG A 163 4.74 -9.51 -11.27
CA ARG A 163 4.19 -10.56 -12.15
C ARG A 163 3.34 -11.63 -11.45
N SER A 164 2.02 -11.43 -11.36
CA SER A 164 1.04 -12.51 -11.07
C SER A 164 -0.33 -12.16 -11.65
N GLU A 165 -1.10 -13.13 -12.17
CA GLU A 165 -2.42 -12.97 -12.82
C GLU A 165 -3.50 -12.18 -12.03
N ASP A 166 -3.26 -11.88 -10.75
CA ASP A 166 -3.99 -10.89 -9.93
C ASP A 166 -3.52 -9.42 -10.18
N GLU A 167 -2.86 -9.14 -11.33
CA GLU A 167 -2.10 -7.91 -11.55
C GLU A 167 -2.88 -6.63 -11.29
N ASP A 168 -4.11 -6.60 -11.78
CA ASP A 168 -4.94 -5.41 -11.71
C ASP A 168 -5.40 -5.14 -10.27
N GLN A 169 -5.77 -6.18 -9.53
CA GLN A 169 -6.27 -6.04 -8.16
C GLN A 169 -5.17 -5.55 -7.22
N TRP A 170 -3.97 -6.13 -7.28
CA TRP A 170 -2.86 -5.65 -6.43
C TRP A 170 -2.40 -4.25 -6.82
N ARG A 171 -2.39 -3.91 -8.12
CA ARG A 171 -2.04 -2.55 -8.60
C ARG A 171 -3.05 -1.52 -8.11
N ILE A 172 -4.34 -1.87 -8.14
CA ILE A 172 -5.41 -1.02 -7.60
C ILE A 172 -5.27 -0.87 -6.08
N GLU A 173 -4.98 -1.95 -5.35
CA GLU A 173 -4.76 -1.90 -3.90
C GLU A 173 -3.53 -1.05 -3.54
N LEU A 174 -2.41 -1.21 -4.26
CA LEU A 174 -1.23 -0.40 -4.05
C LEU A 174 -1.50 1.07 -4.37
N ALA A 175 -2.16 1.38 -5.49
CA ALA A 175 -2.54 2.73 -5.83
C ALA A 175 -3.46 3.37 -4.77
N ALA A 176 -4.42 2.61 -4.23
CA ALA A 176 -5.28 3.09 -3.15
C ALA A 176 -4.50 3.37 -1.86
N GLN A 177 -3.55 2.51 -1.49
CA GLN A 177 -2.68 2.72 -0.34
C GLN A 177 -1.76 3.93 -0.54
N ASP A 178 -1.20 4.10 -1.74
CA ASP A 178 -0.34 5.23 -2.07
C ASP A 178 -1.11 6.56 -2.05
N MET A 179 -2.36 6.57 -2.54
CA MET A 179 -3.24 7.75 -2.45
C MET A 179 -3.56 8.12 -1.00
N ASP A 180 -3.87 7.14 -0.14
CA ASP A 180 -4.15 7.37 1.29
C ASP A 180 -2.93 7.98 2.00
N VAL A 181 -1.74 7.41 1.77
CA VAL A 181 -0.49 7.90 2.38
C VAL A 181 -0.11 9.28 1.85
N LEU A 182 -0.30 9.55 0.55
CA LEU A 182 -0.05 10.88 -0.02
C LEU A 182 -0.95 11.93 0.63
N LEU A 183 -2.25 11.63 0.79
CA LEU A 183 -3.19 12.57 1.42
C LEU A 183 -2.84 12.81 2.89
N GLN A 184 -2.51 11.77 3.65
CA GLN A 184 -2.06 11.90 5.05
C GLN A 184 -0.78 12.76 5.15
N ALA A 185 0.21 12.51 4.28
CA ALA A 185 1.45 13.27 4.28
C ALA A 185 1.23 14.76 3.98
N VAL A 186 0.33 15.08 3.03
CA VAL A 186 -0.04 16.46 2.70
C VAL A 186 -0.80 17.11 3.86
N GLU A 187 -1.76 16.40 4.46
CA GLU A 187 -2.54 16.89 5.60
C GLU A 187 -1.65 17.19 6.82
N GLU A 188 -0.78 16.26 7.22
CA GLU A 188 0.17 16.47 8.31
C GLU A 188 1.11 17.65 8.03
N ASN A 189 1.63 17.77 6.80
CA ASN A 189 2.47 18.90 6.40
C ASN A 189 1.74 20.24 6.47
N MET A 190 0.41 20.26 6.29
CA MET A 190 -0.41 21.47 6.39
C MET A 190 -0.73 21.82 7.85
N GLN A 191 -1.01 20.82 8.69
CA GLN A 191 -1.47 21.00 10.06
C GLN A 191 -0.33 21.24 11.07
N HIS A 192 0.86 20.69 10.80
CA HIS A 192 2.00 20.71 11.71
C HIS A 192 3.25 21.30 11.05
N PRO A 193 3.29 22.61 10.76
CA PRO A 193 4.44 23.25 10.14
C PRO A 193 5.73 23.22 11.00
N GLU A 194 5.60 22.93 12.30
CA GLU A 194 6.66 22.95 13.32
C GLU A 194 7.50 21.67 13.42
N ILE A 195 7.03 20.54 12.87
CA ILE A 195 7.79 19.27 12.84
C ILE A 195 8.53 19.10 11.51
N THR A 196 9.53 18.21 11.48
CA THR A 196 10.19 17.82 10.22
C THR A 196 9.13 17.29 9.26
N ARG A 197 8.93 18.00 8.16
CA ARG A 197 7.88 17.72 7.18
C ARG A 197 8.08 16.35 6.52
N ASN A 198 6.96 15.70 6.19
CA ASN A 198 6.93 14.58 5.28
C ASN A 198 7.46 15.01 3.91
N LEU A 199 8.23 14.14 3.25
CA LEU A 199 8.79 14.41 1.94
C LEU A 199 7.66 14.47 0.89
N HIS A 200 7.42 15.66 0.33
CA HIS A 200 6.47 15.88 -0.76
C HIS A 200 7.16 16.73 -1.84
N ILE A 201 7.71 16.08 -2.86
CA ILE A 201 8.48 16.72 -3.96
C ILE A 201 7.89 16.29 -5.30
N HIS A 202 7.63 17.27 -6.17
CA HIS A 202 7.17 17.07 -7.55
C HIS A 202 8.25 17.48 -8.54
N THR A 203 8.39 16.75 -9.66
CA THR A 203 9.33 17.07 -10.74
C THR A 203 8.64 16.77 -12.06
N GLU A 204 8.58 17.77 -12.95
CA GLU A 204 7.86 17.68 -14.22
C GLU A 204 8.66 18.33 -15.35
N ALA A 205 8.61 17.70 -16.51
CA ALA A 205 9.10 18.24 -17.78
C ALA A 205 8.09 17.87 -18.87
N ASP A 206 7.63 18.87 -19.63
CA ASP A 206 6.47 18.78 -20.53
C ASP A 206 6.85 18.75 -22.02
N ASN A 207 8.14 18.91 -22.34
CA ASN A 207 8.66 18.95 -23.72
C ASN A 207 9.79 17.95 -23.96
N ILE A 208 9.50 16.66 -23.71
CA ILE A 208 10.45 15.56 -23.90
C ILE A 208 10.20 14.87 -25.24
N LEU A 209 11.26 14.61 -26.01
CA LEU A 209 11.17 13.86 -27.27
C LEU A 209 10.55 12.47 -27.05
N ALA A 210 9.53 12.12 -27.83
CA ALA A 210 8.86 10.82 -27.74
C ALA A 210 9.85 9.64 -27.89
N SER A 211 10.89 9.80 -28.70
CA SER A 211 11.96 8.81 -28.91
C SER A 211 12.83 8.57 -27.66
N ALA A 212 12.88 9.52 -26.72
CA ALA A 212 13.65 9.39 -25.48
C ALA A 212 12.87 8.63 -24.39
N LEU A 213 11.55 8.47 -24.53
CA LEU A 213 10.69 7.89 -23.49
C LEU A 213 11.10 6.48 -23.05
N PRO A 214 11.49 5.54 -23.94
CA PRO A 214 11.94 4.21 -23.49
C PRO A 214 13.18 4.29 -22.61
N LYS A 215 14.17 5.12 -22.99
CA LYS A 215 15.41 5.31 -22.23
C LYS A 215 15.16 5.98 -20.88
N ILE A 216 14.28 6.98 -20.85
CA ILE A 216 13.89 7.68 -19.60
C ILE A 216 13.17 6.70 -18.66
N ARG A 217 12.22 5.90 -19.18
CA ARG A 217 11.52 4.88 -18.38
C ARG A 217 12.48 3.88 -17.75
N GLU A 218 13.40 3.33 -18.54
CA GLU A 218 14.40 2.38 -18.04
C GLU A 218 15.30 3.01 -16.96
N TRP A 219 15.76 4.25 -17.19
CA TRP A 219 16.59 4.96 -16.23
C TRP A 219 15.87 5.27 -14.92
N VAL A 220 14.64 5.79 -14.98
CA VAL A 220 13.82 6.10 -13.80
C VAL A 220 13.49 4.84 -13.01
N LEU A 221 13.16 3.72 -13.67
CA LEU A 221 12.95 2.44 -13.00
C LEU A 221 14.21 1.97 -12.26
N ALA A 222 15.38 2.08 -12.89
CA ALA A 222 16.64 1.70 -12.28
C ALA A 222 17.01 2.58 -11.07
N GLU A 223 16.83 3.90 -11.17
CA GLU A 223 17.05 4.82 -10.04
C GLU A 223 16.04 4.61 -8.92
N GLY A 224 14.77 4.41 -9.24
CA GLY A 224 13.72 4.09 -8.28
C GLY A 224 14.08 2.85 -7.46
N LYS A 225 14.48 1.75 -8.12
CA LYS A 225 14.95 0.53 -7.44
C LYS A 225 16.16 0.78 -6.53
N ARG A 226 17.16 1.53 -7.00
CA ARG A 226 18.34 1.90 -6.20
C ARG A 226 17.97 2.72 -4.98
N HIS A 227 17.10 3.71 -5.15
CA HIS A 227 16.68 4.60 -4.08
C HIS A 227 15.84 3.88 -3.03
N HIS A 228 14.84 3.10 -3.46
CA HIS A 228 14.04 2.24 -2.57
C HIS A 228 14.89 1.27 -1.78
N LYS A 229 15.92 0.66 -2.39
CA LYS A 229 16.87 -0.17 -1.65
C LYS A 229 17.58 0.63 -0.56
N ARG A 230 18.12 1.81 -0.87
CA ARG A 230 18.82 2.67 0.11
C ARG A 230 17.91 3.09 1.27
N ILE A 231 16.66 3.46 0.99
CA ILE A 231 15.67 3.81 2.01
C ILE A 231 15.36 2.60 2.90
N ARG A 232 15.11 1.44 2.30
CA ARG A 232 14.84 0.19 3.03
C ARG A 232 16.01 -0.24 3.91
N ASP A 233 17.23 -0.19 3.39
CA ASP A 233 18.46 -0.45 4.14
C ASP A 233 18.60 0.51 5.34
N TYR A 234 18.19 1.77 5.19
CA TYR A 234 18.21 2.75 6.27
C TYR A 234 17.11 2.49 7.32
N ILE A 235 15.85 2.31 6.89
CA ILE A 235 14.71 2.04 7.78
C ILE A 235 14.95 0.77 8.61
N SER A 236 15.53 -0.28 8.01
CA SER A 236 15.82 -1.56 8.69
C SER A 236 16.74 -1.43 9.91
N LYS A 237 17.48 -0.32 10.06
CA LYS A 237 18.29 -0.03 11.24
C LYS A 237 17.46 0.24 12.49
N PHE A 238 16.20 0.62 12.30
CA PHE A 238 15.25 1.01 13.35
C PHE A 238 14.05 0.05 13.45
N ASP A 239 14.01 -0.98 12.61
CA ASP A 239 12.92 -1.95 12.58
C ASP A 239 13.14 -3.04 13.64
N ALA A 240 12.24 -3.10 14.63
CA ALA A 240 12.31 -4.05 15.74
C ALA A 240 12.10 -5.51 15.32
N ASP A 241 11.40 -5.76 14.19
CA ASP A 241 11.24 -7.11 13.64
C ASP A 241 12.56 -7.59 12.99
N VAL A 242 13.34 -6.67 12.43
CA VAL A 242 14.65 -6.94 11.82
C VAL A 242 15.77 -6.97 12.86
N ARG A 243 15.64 -6.19 13.93
CA ARG A 243 16.65 -5.97 14.97
C ARG A 243 16.04 -6.20 16.36
N PRO A 244 15.85 -7.46 16.78
CA PRO A 244 15.17 -7.80 18.03
C PRO A 244 15.90 -7.32 19.29
N GLU A 245 17.16 -6.89 19.17
CA GLU A 245 17.93 -6.26 20.25
C GLU A 245 17.60 -4.78 20.49
N LEU A 246 16.83 -4.14 19.60
CA LEU A 246 16.39 -2.76 19.80
C LEU A 246 15.43 -2.69 21.00
N VAL A 247 15.83 -1.93 22.03
CA VAL A 247 14.99 -1.61 23.18
C VAL A 247 14.28 -0.29 22.87
N GLY A 248 12.94 -0.29 22.86
CA GLY A 248 12.16 0.89 22.47
C GLY A 248 10.69 0.81 22.91
N ASP A 249 9.91 1.84 22.54
CA ASP A 249 8.51 2.03 22.92
C ASP A 249 7.62 0.78 22.75
N GLU A 250 6.56 0.66 23.56
CA GLU A 250 5.65 -0.50 23.60
C GLU A 250 5.04 -0.92 22.24
N ARG A 251 5.02 -0.01 21.24
CA ARG A 251 4.57 -0.29 19.86
C ARG A 251 5.42 0.45 18.83
N GLY A 252 5.91 -0.29 17.83
CA GLY A 252 6.56 0.27 16.65
C GLY A 252 5.64 1.24 15.88
N LYS A 253 6.25 2.23 15.22
CA LYS A 253 5.57 3.19 14.34
C LYS A 253 5.72 2.77 12.88
N LYS A 254 4.73 3.12 12.05
CA LYS A 254 4.74 2.82 10.61
C LYS A 254 5.46 3.92 9.86
N VAL A 255 6.42 3.56 9.01
CA VAL A 255 7.04 4.45 8.02
C VAL A 255 6.67 3.92 6.63
N VAL A 256 6.13 4.78 5.77
CA VAL A 256 5.85 4.44 4.37
C VAL A 256 6.64 5.37 3.47
N PHE A 257 7.29 4.80 2.46
CA PHE A 257 7.96 5.53 1.42
C PHE A 257 7.52 4.97 0.07
N SER A 258 6.83 5.80 -0.72
CA SER A 258 6.36 5.45 -2.05
C SER A 258 6.89 6.47 -3.05
N THR A 259 7.28 6.00 -4.24
CA THR A 259 7.66 6.86 -5.37
C THR A 259 7.03 6.29 -6.62
N PHE A 260 6.43 7.13 -7.44
CA PHE A 260 5.88 6.75 -8.73
C PHE A 260 6.40 7.67 -9.83
N SER A 261 6.43 7.17 -11.06
CA SER A 261 6.77 7.95 -12.25
C SER A 261 5.73 7.69 -13.33
N TYR A 262 5.28 8.73 -14.01
CA TYR A 262 4.37 8.63 -15.15
C TYR A 262 5.04 9.21 -16.40
N THR A 263 4.81 8.56 -17.54
CA THR A 263 5.25 9.03 -18.86
C THR A 263 4.13 8.72 -19.85
N SER A 264 3.55 9.74 -20.45
CA SER A 264 2.59 9.60 -21.54
C SER A 264 3.31 9.60 -22.89
N LEU A 265 2.72 8.92 -23.87
CA LEU A 265 3.01 9.26 -25.26
C LEU A 265 2.35 10.60 -25.58
N PRO A 266 2.80 11.34 -26.61
CA PRO A 266 2.06 12.48 -27.11
C PRO A 266 0.60 12.05 -27.37
N ASP A 267 -0.36 12.92 -27.03
CA ASP A 267 -1.74 12.71 -27.47
C ASP A 267 -1.71 12.52 -29.00
N ALA A 268 -2.46 11.54 -29.50
CA ALA A 268 -2.48 11.20 -30.94
C ALA A 268 -3.00 12.35 -31.84
N ASP A 269 -3.41 13.47 -31.23
CA ASP A 269 -3.98 14.65 -31.86
C ASP A 269 -3.14 15.91 -31.55
N LYS A 270 -1.86 15.95 -31.99
CA LYS A 270 -1.12 17.19 -32.28
C LYS A 270 -0.12 17.00 -33.40
#